data_AF-A0A494W2E9-F1
#
_entry.id   AF-A0A494W2E9-F1
#
_cell.length_a   1.000
_cell.length_b   1.000
_cell.length_c   1.000
_cell.angle_alpha   90.00
_cell.angle_beta   90.00
_cell.angle_gamma   90.00
#
_symmetry.space_group_name_H-M   'P 1'
#
loop_
_entity.id
_entity.type
_entity.pdbx_description
1 polymer ?
#
loop_
_entity_poly.entity_id
_entity_poly.type
_entity_poly.pdbx_seq_one_letter_code
_entity_poly.pdbx_strand_id
1 'polypeptide(L)'
;MIRLVALMYVRYPLSLRNVEDLLFERGIDICHETVRLWWNRFGPLFAGDIRRQRISRMRGFRYWRWHLDEMYVRINGEMVYLWRAVDHEGEILESYVTKTRDKRAALTFMKKALAQAPRNTRGDHHRWPALLQRRN
;
A
#
# COMPACT_ATOMS: atom_id res chain seq x y z
N MET A 1 5.45 -22.75 5.04
CA MET A 1 3.98 -22.73 5.22
C MET A 1 3.46 -21.30 5.52
N ILE A 2 3.78 -20.66 6.65
CA ILE A 2 3.26 -19.32 7.02
C ILE A 2 3.43 -18.24 5.91
N ARG A 3 4.62 -18.14 5.30
CA ARG A 3 4.87 -17.19 4.20
C ARG A 3 3.99 -17.44 2.97
N LEU A 4 3.71 -18.71 2.64
CA LEU A 4 2.82 -19.07 1.52
C LEU A 4 1.39 -18.62 1.82
N VAL A 5 0.90 -18.90 3.03
CA VAL A 5 -0.43 -18.51 3.49
C VAL A 5 -0.60 -16.98 3.47
N ALA A 6 0.37 -16.24 4.01
CA ALA A 6 0.36 -14.78 3.98
C ALA A 6 0.38 -14.23 2.54
N LEU A 7 1.16 -14.84 1.64
CA LEU A 7 1.21 -14.43 0.23
C LEU A 7 -0.07 -14.77 -0.53
N MET A 8 -0.74 -15.87 -0.22
CA MET A 8 -2.05 -16.19 -0.81
C MET A 8 -3.09 -15.13 -0.47
N TYR A 9 -3.12 -14.69 0.79
CA TYR A 9 -4.02 -13.64 1.26
C TYR A 9 -3.72 -12.26 0.63
N VAL A 10 -2.44 -11.91 0.45
CA VAL A 10 -2.07 -10.60 -0.13
C VAL A 10 -2.19 -10.56 -1.65
N ARG A 11 -1.82 -11.64 -2.33
CA ARG A 11 -1.68 -11.66 -3.80
C ARG A 11 -2.99 -11.94 -4.52
N TYR A 12 -3.90 -12.66 -3.89
CA TYR A 12 -5.19 -13.03 -4.47
C TYR A 12 -6.32 -12.43 -3.64
N PRO A 13 -7.46 -12.07 -4.23
CA PRO A 13 -8.63 -11.54 -3.53
C PRO A 13 -9.37 -12.65 -2.77
N LEU A 14 -8.65 -13.43 -1.95
CA LEU A 14 -9.18 -14.54 -1.18
C LEU A 14 -9.62 -14.04 0.19
N SER A 15 -10.78 -14.51 0.64
CA SER A 15 -11.16 -14.35 2.05
C SER A 15 -10.30 -15.27 2.94
N LEU A 16 -10.20 -14.95 4.24
CA LEU A 16 -9.47 -15.82 5.18
C LEU A 16 -10.03 -17.25 5.21
N ARG A 17 -11.34 -17.41 5.00
CA ARG A 17 -12.01 -18.71 4.88
C ARG A 17 -11.57 -19.46 3.64
N ASN A 18 -11.45 -18.79 2.49
CA ASN A 18 -10.96 -19.44 1.28
C ASN A 18 -9.50 -19.90 1.43
N VAL A 19 -8.69 -19.17 2.20
CA VAL A 19 -7.32 -19.60 2.51
C VAL A 19 -7.31 -20.83 3.41
N GLU A 20 -8.21 -20.89 4.41
CA GLU A 20 -8.46 -22.09 5.23
C GLU A 20 -8.87 -23.29 4.36
N ASP A 21 -9.87 -23.13 3.49
CA ASP A 21 -10.35 -24.20 2.58
C ASP A 21 -9.22 -24.74 1.68
N LEU A 22 -8.43 -23.85 1.07
CA LEU A 22 -7.31 -24.21 0.18
C LEU A 22 -6.15 -24.91 0.90
N LEU A 23 -6.03 -24.73 2.20
CA LEU A 23 -5.03 -25.41 3.03
C LEU A 23 -5.56 -26.76 3.50
N PHE A 24 -6.85 -26.84 3.82
CA PHE A 24 -7.52 -28.08 4.15
C PHE A 24 -7.45 -29.08 2.98
N GLU A 25 -7.67 -28.63 1.73
CA GLU A 25 -7.48 -29.45 0.52
C GLU A 25 -6.05 -30.02 0.38
N ARG A 26 -5.06 -29.38 1.01
CA ARG A 26 -3.66 -29.82 1.04
C ARG A 26 -3.32 -30.66 2.28
N GLY A 27 -4.31 -31.05 3.07
CA GLY A 27 -4.15 -31.81 4.31
C GLY A 27 -3.63 -30.98 5.49
N ILE A 28 -3.73 -29.65 5.43
CA ILE A 28 -3.31 -28.73 6.49
C ILE A 28 -4.56 -28.19 7.18
N ASP A 29 -4.89 -28.74 8.35
CA ASP A 29 -6.02 -28.31 9.16
C ASP A 29 -5.65 -27.09 10.03
N ILE A 30 -6.14 -25.91 9.65
CA ILE A 30 -6.00 -24.67 10.42
C ILE A 30 -7.26 -23.82 10.28
N CYS A 31 -7.63 -23.07 11.33
CA CYS A 31 -8.73 -22.12 11.26
C CYS A 31 -8.31 -20.78 10.62
N HIS A 32 -9.25 -20.07 9.99
CA HIS A 32 -9.02 -18.71 9.45
C HIS A 32 -8.50 -17.70 10.48
N GLU A 33 -8.81 -17.87 11.78
CA GLU A 33 -8.24 -17.04 12.85
C GLU A 33 -6.72 -17.25 13.00
N THR A 34 -6.21 -18.45 12.73
CA THR A 34 -4.76 -18.70 12.68
C THR A 34 -4.12 -17.92 11.54
N VAL A 35 -4.77 -17.89 10.37
CA VAL A 35 -4.32 -17.07 9.22
C VAL A 35 -4.32 -15.59 9.59
N ARG A 36 -5.37 -15.10 10.27
CA ARG A 36 -5.47 -13.72 10.76
C ARG A 36 -4.34 -13.37 11.74
N LEU A 37 -4.06 -14.25 12.71
CA LEU A 37 -2.98 -14.07 13.68
C LEU A 37 -1.62 -14.03 13.01
N TRP A 38 -1.35 -14.92 12.05
CA TRP A 38 -0.11 -14.90 11.27
C TRP A 38 0.02 -13.63 10.44
N TRP A 39 -1.06 -13.17 9.80
CA TRP A 39 -1.05 -11.90 9.09
C TRP A 39 -0.69 -10.73 10.01
N ASN A 40 -1.33 -10.63 11.18
CA ASN A 40 -1.05 -9.56 12.13
C ASN A 40 0.39 -9.61 12.67
N ARG A 41 0.93 -10.81 12.89
CA ARG A 41 2.28 -11.00 13.45
C ARG A 41 3.39 -10.81 12.41
N PHE A 42 3.24 -11.40 11.23
CA PHE A 42 4.29 -11.48 10.21
C PHE A 42 4.08 -10.52 9.04
N GLY A 43 2.89 -9.95 8.89
CA GLY A 43 2.56 -8.96 7.85
C GLY A 43 3.55 -7.81 7.78
N PRO A 44 3.94 -7.17 8.90
CA PRO A 44 4.94 -6.10 8.87
C PRO A 44 6.31 -6.54 8.34
N LEU A 45 6.73 -7.77 8.66
CA LEU A 45 7.99 -8.34 8.18
C LEU A 45 7.95 -8.57 6.66
N PHE A 46 6.86 -9.18 6.17
CA PHE A 46 6.67 -9.39 4.74
C PHE A 46 6.52 -8.08 3.96
N ALA A 47 5.80 -7.11 4.50
CA ALA A 47 5.67 -5.78 3.91
C ALA A 47 7.03 -5.08 3.81
N GLY A 48 7.88 -5.18 4.83
CA GLY A 48 9.24 -4.67 4.82
C GLY A 48 10.13 -5.33 3.76
N ASP A 49 10.08 -6.66 3.65
CA ASP A 49 10.81 -7.42 2.63
C ASP A 49 10.40 -7.02 1.21
N ILE A 50 9.08 -7.01 0.94
CA ILE A 50 8.52 -6.64 -0.36
C ILE A 50 8.92 -5.21 -0.71
N ARG A 51 8.83 -4.29 0.25
CA ARG A 51 9.25 -2.89 0.10
C ARG A 51 10.74 -2.78 -0.23
N ARG A 52 11.62 -3.49 0.48
CA ARG A 52 13.07 -3.50 0.22
C ARG A 52 13.40 -4.02 -1.18
N GLN A 53 12.81 -5.14 -1.57
CA GLN A 53 13.00 -5.71 -2.92
C GLN A 53 12.53 -4.74 -3.99
N ARG A 54 11.39 -4.07 -3.79
CA ARG A 54 10.88 -3.04 -4.71
C ARG A 54 11.85 -1.87 -4.84
N ILE A 55 12.31 -1.29 -3.73
CA ILE A 55 13.26 -0.17 -3.76
C ILE A 55 14.55 -0.56 -4.50
N SER A 56 15.05 -1.78 -4.28
CA SER A 56 16.22 -2.29 -5.00
C SER A 56 16.00 -2.33 -6.52
N ARG A 57 14.86 -2.86 -6.97
CA ARG A 57 14.48 -2.89 -8.40
C ARG A 57 14.33 -1.50 -9.01
N MET A 58 13.75 -0.56 -8.25
CA MET A 58 13.52 0.82 -8.70
C MET A 58 14.81 1.62 -8.92
N ARG A 59 15.94 1.26 -8.28
CA ARG A 59 17.22 1.98 -8.45
C ARG A 59 17.79 1.92 -9.88
N GLY A 60 17.34 0.97 -10.70
CA GLY A 60 17.77 0.85 -12.10
C GLY A 60 17.05 1.78 -13.08
N PHE A 61 15.92 2.38 -12.70
CA PHE A 61 15.08 3.17 -13.60
C PHE A 61 15.49 4.64 -13.62
N ARG A 62 15.91 5.14 -14.79
CA ARG A 62 16.37 6.52 -15.01
C ARG A 62 15.24 7.55 -15.17
N TYR A 63 14.03 7.11 -15.48
CA TYR A 63 12.87 7.96 -15.74
C TYR A 63 11.69 7.53 -14.87
N TRP A 64 11.83 7.73 -13.58
CA TRP A 64 10.76 7.38 -12.64
C TRP A 64 9.70 8.47 -12.57
N ARG A 65 8.44 8.07 -12.78
CA ARG A 65 7.26 8.91 -12.64
C ARG A 65 6.29 8.27 -11.65
N TRP A 66 5.68 9.10 -10.83
CA TRP A 66 4.63 8.71 -9.89
C TRP A 66 3.54 9.77 -9.88
N HIS A 67 2.34 9.36 -9.53
CA HIS A 67 1.13 10.16 -9.50
C HIS A 67 0.51 10.10 -8.12
N LEU A 68 -0.08 11.22 -7.69
CA LEU A 68 -0.89 11.28 -6.49
C LEU A 68 -2.35 10.95 -6.87
N ASP A 69 -2.94 10.03 -6.13
CA ASP A 69 -4.33 9.61 -6.24
C ASP A 69 -5.07 9.89 -4.92
N GLU A 70 -6.30 10.40 -5.05
CA GLU A 70 -7.14 10.92 -3.98
C GLU A 70 -8.52 10.25 -4.11
N MET A 71 -8.91 9.41 -3.13
CA MET A 71 -10.21 8.73 -3.19
C MET A 71 -10.91 8.62 -1.84
N TYR A 72 -12.23 8.54 -1.88
CA TYR A 72 -13.05 8.17 -0.73
C TYR A 72 -13.24 6.66 -0.69
N VAL A 73 -12.98 6.05 0.46
CA VAL A 73 -13.16 4.62 0.69
C VAL A 73 -13.98 4.38 1.95
N ARG A 74 -14.76 3.29 1.97
CA ARG A 74 -15.55 2.91 3.14
C ARG A 74 -14.80 1.86 3.96
N ILE A 75 -14.39 2.20 5.18
CA ILE A 75 -13.70 1.30 6.11
C ILE A 75 -14.54 1.17 7.37
N ASN A 76 -14.91 -0.05 7.74
CA ASN A 76 -15.77 -0.35 8.89
C ASN A 76 -17.10 0.47 8.92
N GLY A 77 -17.67 0.74 7.75
CA GLY A 77 -18.91 1.52 7.62
C GLY A 77 -18.72 3.05 7.59
N GLU A 78 -17.54 3.56 7.93
CA GLU A 78 -17.23 4.99 7.85
C GLU A 78 -16.58 5.34 6.51
N MET A 79 -16.99 6.48 5.93
CA MET A 79 -16.32 7.05 4.77
C MET A 79 -15.05 7.78 5.22
N VAL A 80 -13.91 7.35 4.71
CA VAL A 80 -12.60 7.93 5.00
C VAL A 80 -11.89 8.31 3.71
N TYR A 81 -10.91 9.20 3.85
CA TYR A 81 -10.12 9.72 2.76
C TYR A 81 -8.80 8.96 2.62
N LEU A 82 -8.50 8.49 1.42
CA LEU A 82 -7.31 7.72 1.11
C LEU A 82 -6.44 8.48 0.09
N TRP A 83 -5.25 8.86 0.54
CA TRP A 83 -4.17 9.41 -0.27
C TRP A 83 -3.27 8.27 -0.72
N ARG A 84 -2.97 8.14 -2.01
CA ARG A 84 -2.03 7.14 -2.52
C ARG A 84 -1.04 7.76 -3.50
N ALA A 85 0.21 7.35 -3.40
CA ALA A 85 1.23 7.59 -4.43
C ALA A 85 1.35 6.30 -5.22
N VAL A 86 1.15 6.37 -6.53
CA VAL A 86 1.19 5.22 -7.43
C VAL A 86 2.21 5.49 -8.52
N ASP A 87 2.99 4.50 -8.90
CA ASP A 87 3.89 4.63 -10.04
C ASP A 87 3.19 4.40 -11.38
N HIS A 88 3.95 4.51 -12.46
CA HIS A 88 3.49 4.26 -13.81
C HIS A 88 3.11 2.79 -14.11
N GLU A 89 3.50 1.83 -13.28
CA GLU A 89 3.13 0.42 -13.41
C GLU A 89 1.86 0.08 -12.61
N GLY A 90 1.29 1.07 -11.90
CA GLY A 90 0.10 0.89 -11.07
C GLY A 90 0.40 0.41 -9.65
N GLU A 91 1.66 0.34 -9.24
CA GLU A 91 2.07 -0.11 -7.92
C GLU A 91 2.00 1.03 -6.90
N ILE A 92 1.39 0.76 -5.73
CA ILE A 92 1.23 1.74 -4.65
C ILE A 92 2.56 1.92 -3.91
N LEU A 93 3.14 3.11 -3.97
CA LEU A 93 4.40 3.49 -3.32
C LEU A 93 4.22 3.85 -1.85
N GLU A 94 3.18 4.64 -1.57
CA GLU A 94 2.82 5.06 -0.21
C GLU A 94 1.31 5.30 -0.14
N SER A 95 0.72 5.05 1.02
CA SER A 95 -0.70 5.31 1.26
C SER A 95 -0.92 5.92 2.64
N TYR A 96 -1.93 6.77 2.76
CA TYR A 96 -2.27 7.43 4.00
C TYR A 96 -3.77 7.64 4.09
N VAL A 97 -4.35 7.25 5.22
CA VAL A 97 -5.80 7.33 5.45
C VAL A 97 -6.08 8.40 6.49
N THR A 98 -7.03 9.28 6.20
CA THR A 98 -7.51 10.31 7.12
C THR A 98 -9.03 10.34 7.16
N LYS A 99 -9.61 10.72 8.31
CA LYS A 99 -11.07 10.85 8.44
C LYS A 99 -11.63 11.95 7.54
N THR A 100 -10.90 13.04 7.42
CA THR A 100 -11.28 14.20 6.62
C THR A 100 -10.19 14.51 5.60
N ARG A 101 -10.58 15.25 4.56
CA ARG A 101 -9.66 15.79 3.58
C ARG A 101 -9.10 17.10 4.12
N ASP A 102 -7.86 17.07 4.61
CA ASP A 102 -7.23 18.24 5.20
C ASP A 102 -5.83 18.51 4.60
N LYS A 103 -5.43 19.79 4.61
CA LYS A 103 -4.15 20.24 4.04
C LYS A 103 -2.94 19.71 4.82
N ARG A 104 -3.06 19.49 6.13
CA ARG A 104 -1.96 19.00 6.98
C ARG A 104 -1.67 17.53 6.69
N ALA A 105 -2.70 16.74 6.46
CA ALA A 105 -2.66 15.36 6.03
C ALA A 105 -2.01 15.23 4.67
N ALA A 106 -2.41 16.06 3.70
CA ALA A 106 -1.78 16.12 2.40
C ALA A 106 -0.27 16.42 2.52
N LEU A 107 0.11 17.44 3.28
CA LEU A 107 1.51 17.79 3.50
C LEU A 107 2.30 16.66 4.20
N THR A 108 1.69 16.00 5.19
CA THR A 108 2.30 14.88 5.91
C THR A 108 2.51 13.68 5.00
N PHE A 109 1.51 13.36 4.18
CA PHE A 109 1.60 12.32 3.16
C PHE A 109 2.73 12.63 2.18
N MET A 110 2.79 13.86 1.65
CA MET A 110 3.79 14.27 0.68
C MET A 110 5.21 14.15 1.23
N LYS A 111 5.44 14.55 2.49
CA LYS A 111 6.75 14.38 3.15
C LYS A 111 7.16 12.91 3.21
N LYS A 112 6.23 12.01 3.54
CA LYS A 112 6.47 10.56 3.57
C LYS A 112 6.74 9.99 2.18
N ALA A 113 5.92 10.34 1.19
CA ALA A 113 6.06 9.87 -0.18
C ALA A 113 7.41 10.31 -0.80
N LEU A 114 7.82 11.56 -0.60
CA LEU A 114 9.10 12.07 -1.10
C LEU A 114 10.31 11.46 -0.41
N ALA A 115 10.23 11.20 0.89
CA ALA A 115 11.29 10.49 1.61
C ALA A 115 11.48 9.05 1.10
N GLN A 116 10.41 8.44 0.58
CA GLN A 116 10.39 7.08 0.09
C GLN A 116 10.75 6.96 -1.41
N ALA A 117 10.70 8.06 -2.15
CA ALA A 117 10.97 8.12 -3.57
C ALA A 117 12.49 8.02 -3.89
N PRO A 118 12.89 7.33 -4.98
CA PRO A 118 14.28 7.33 -5.43
C PRO A 118 14.83 8.75 -5.67
N ARG A 119 16.08 9.04 -5.32
CA ARG A 119 16.68 10.39 -5.52
C ARG A 119 16.66 10.92 -6.98
N ASN A 120 16.45 10.05 -7.97
CA ASN A 120 16.33 10.41 -9.39
C ASN A 120 14.88 10.61 -9.88
N THR A 121 13.89 10.69 -8.99
CA THR A 121 12.51 10.98 -9.39
C THR A 121 12.38 12.42 -9.93
N ARG A 122 12.10 12.57 -11.23
CA ARG A 122 11.40 13.77 -11.71
C ARG A 122 9.93 13.60 -11.37
N GLY A 123 9.60 13.78 -10.08
CA GLY A 123 8.22 14.05 -9.71
C GLY A 123 7.77 15.29 -10.46
N ASP A 124 6.50 15.37 -10.82
CA ASP A 124 5.87 16.51 -11.53
C ASP A 124 5.81 17.76 -10.63
N HIS A 125 6.96 18.17 -10.08
CA HIS A 125 7.16 19.21 -9.07
C HIS A 125 6.56 20.56 -9.50
N HIS A 126 6.31 20.74 -10.80
CA HIS A 126 5.80 21.97 -11.40
C HIS A 126 4.28 22.13 -11.32
N ARG A 127 3.49 21.09 -11.01
CA ARG A 127 2.01 21.19 -10.93
C ARG A 127 1.45 21.34 -9.51
N TRP A 128 2.23 21.00 -8.48
CA TRP A 128 1.71 20.80 -7.12
C TRP A 128 1.44 22.06 -6.28
N PRO A 129 2.22 23.16 -6.38
CA PRO A 129 1.90 24.39 -5.65
C PRO A 129 0.53 24.96 -6.04
N ALA A 130 0.16 24.86 -7.32
CA ALA A 130 -1.08 25.39 -7.86
C ALA A 130 -2.34 24.61 -7.42
N LEU A 131 -2.22 23.29 -7.22
CA LEU A 131 -3.33 22.44 -6.78
C LEU A 131 -3.65 22.60 -5.29
N LEU A 132 -2.63 22.91 -4.46
CA LEU A 132 -2.79 23.20 -3.03
C LEU A 132 -3.28 24.64 -2.75
N GLN A 133 -3.11 25.56 -3.71
CA GLN A 133 -3.59 26.95 -3.59
C GLN A 133 -5.03 27.15 -4.10
N ARG A 134 -5.56 26.25 -4.93
CA ARG A 134 -6.92 26.35 -5.50
C ARG A 134 -8.02 25.68 -4.68
N ARG A 135 -7.70 25.03 -3.57
CA ARG A 135 -8.66 24.24 -2.78
C ARG A 135 -8.59 24.64 -1.31
N ASN A 136 -9.18 25.80 -1.03
CA ASN A 136 -9.82 26.10 0.25
C ASN A 136 -11.27 25.64 0.16
#